data_AF-A0A0G4MP59-F1
#
_entry.id   AF-A0A0G4MP59-F1
#
_cell.length_a   1.000
_cell.length_b   1.000
_cell.length_c   1.000
_cell.angle_alpha   90.00
_cell.angle_beta   90.00
_cell.angle_gamma   90.00
#
_symmetry.space_group_name_H-M   'P 1'
#
loop_
_entity.id
_entity.type
_entity.pdbx_description
1 polymer ?
#
loop_
_entity_poly.entity_id
_entity_poly.type
_entity_poly.pdbx_seq_one_letter_code
_entity_poly.pdbx_strand_id
1 'polypeptide(L)'
;MNYLCYDRASAPEYESWAEFGNKGWGWNTMINAMTKSENFTDSDDDRHGFKGPIRNYYNRVVYPVLRLWEPAVSKLGININDRQSMGGEPIGVGFQ
;
A
#
# COMPACT_ATOMS: atom_id res chain seq x y z
N MET A 1 -5.97 -0.82 19.95
CA MET A 1 -5.33 -1.99 19.31
C MET A 1 -5.71 -1.96 17.83
N ASN A 2 -4.83 -2.38 16.92
CA ASN A 2 -5.06 -2.42 15.47
C ASN A 2 -4.74 -3.82 14.91
N TYR A 3 -4.99 -4.05 13.61
CA TYR A 3 -4.78 -5.34 12.93
C TYR A 3 -3.43 -5.47 12.21
N LEU A 4 -2.57 -4.45 12.28
CA LEU A 4 -1.26 -4.42 11.61
C LEU A 4 -1.30 -4.50 10.07
N CYS A 5 -2.44 -4.18 9.45
CA CYS A 5 -2.51 -3.93 8.00
C CYS A 5 -1.70 -2.69 7.63
N TYR A 6 -0.97 -2.73 6.52
CA TYR A 6 0.01 -1.70 6.15
C TYR A 6 -0.30 -1.10 4.78
N ASP A 7 -1.36 -0.32 4.69
CA ASP A 7 -1.83 0.26 3.42
C ASP A 7 -1.58 1.76 3.33
N ARG A 8 -1.58 2.27 2.09
CA ARG A 8 -1.63 3.71 1.79
C ARG A 8 -2.93 4.03 1.06
N ALA A 9 -3.44 5.23 1.31
CA ALA A 9 -4.54 5.78 0.51
C ALA A 9 -4.09 6.11 -0.92
N SER A 10 -5.04 6.24 -1.82
CA SER A 10 -4.81 6.55 -3.22
C SER A 10 -4.30 7.98 -3.44
N ALA A 11 -3.61 8.23 -4.55
CA ALA A 11 -3.13 9.55 -4.90
C ALA A 11 -4.28 10.59 -5.00
N PRO A 12 -5.43 10.29 -5.63
CA PRO A 12 -6.55 11.23 -5.70
C PRO A 12 -7.12 11.64 -4.34
N GLU A 13 -7.07 10.77 -3.33
CA GLU A 13 -7.54 11.11 -1.98
C GLU A 13 -6.68 12.21 -1.35
N TYR A 14 -5.35 12.13 -1.51
CA TYR A 14 -4.44 13.16 -1.01
C TYR A 14 -4.48 14.43 -1.86
N GLU A 15 -4.60 14.32 -3.19
CA GLU A 15 -4.80 15.50 -4.04
C GLU A 15 -6.07 16.26 -3.64
N SER A 16 -7.15 15.55 -3.31
CA SER A 16 -8.40 16.14 -2.83
C SER A 16 -8.18 16.97 -1.56
N TRP A 17 -7.27 16.57 -0.66
CA TRP A 17 -6.95 17.38 0.53
C TRP A 17 -6.35 18.74 0.15
N ALA A 18 -5.44 18.76 -0.83
CA ALA A 18 -4.85 19.99 -1.33
C ALA A 18 -5.91 20.88 -2.02
N GLU A 19 -6.83 20.28 -2.78
CA GLU A 19 -7.95 20.97 -3.42
C GLU A 19 -8.94 21.59 -2.43
N PHE A 20 -9.21 20.92 -1.30
CA PHE A 20 -10.08 21.44 -0.23
C PHE A 20 -9.41 22.49 0.66
N GLY A 21 -8.25 23.01 0.26
CA GLY A 21 -7.60 24.17 0.90
C GLY A 21 -6.40 23.83 1.77
N ASN A 22 -6.06 22.54 1.95
CA ASN A 22 -4.86 22.13 2.69
C ASN A 22 -3.63 22.15 1.78
N LYS A 23 -3.22 23.33 1.35
CA LYS A 23 -2.05 23.50 0.47
C LYS A 23 -0.83 22.77 1.04
N GLY A 24 -0.18 21.98 0.19
CA GLY A 24 0.98 21.18 0.58
C GLY A 24 0.65 19.77 1.07
N TRP A 25 -0.63 19.38 1.21
CA TRP A 25 -1.04 18.03 1.61
C TRP A 25 -1.40 17.10 0.44
N GLY A 26 -0.95 17.42 -0.78
CA GLY A 26 -1.14 16.60 -1.98
C GLY A 26 -0.29 15.33 -1.99
N TRP A 27 -0.50 14.47 -3.01
CA TRP A 27 0.12 13.15 -3.11
C TRP A 27 1.63 13.20 -2.96
N ASN A 28 2.29 14.10 -3.71
CA ASN A 28 3.75 14.20 -3.70
C ASN A 28 4.34 14.51 -2.33
N THR A 29 3.65 15.30 -1.49
CA THR A 29 4.12 15.55 -0.12
C THR A 29 3.89 14.32 0.75
N MET A 30 2.69 13.74 0.66
CA MET A 30 2.28 12.63 1.51
C MET A 30 3.08 11.37 1.23
N ILE A 31 3.31 11.03 -0.04
CA ILE A 31 4.13 9.87 -0.42
C ILE A 31 5.55 9.99 0.10
N ASN A 32 6.16 11.18 0.01
CA ASN A 32 7.50 11.40 0.54
C ASN A 32 7.54 11.28 2.07
N ALA A 33 6.50 11.75 2.78
CA ALA A 33 6.39 11.59 4.23
C ALA A 33 6.19 10.12 4.63
N MET A 34 5.30 9.39 3.95
CA MET A 34 5.06 7.96 4.18
C MET A 34 6.33 7.14 3.95
N THR A 35 7.00 7.32 2.80
CA THR A 35 8.29 6.69 2.51
C THR A 35 9.36 7.05 3.55
N LYS A 36 9.40 8.28 4.07
CA LYS A 36 10.35 8.65 5.13
C LYS A 36 10.09 7.93 6.45
N SER A 37 8.83 7.60 6.75
CA SER A 37 8.44 6.92 7.99
C SER A 37 8.76 5.41 7.99
N GLU A 38 8.96 4.83 6.81
CA GLU A 38 9.07 3.40 6.59
C GLU A 38 10.49 2.84 6.58
N ASN A 39 10.58 1.59 7.02
CA ASN A 39 11.74 0.73 6.93
C ASN A 39 11.30 -0.69 6.55
N PHE A 40 11.03 -0.86 5.27
CA PHE A 40 10.68 -2.12 4.66
C PHE A 40 11.88 -3.06 4.63
N THR A 41 11.68 -4.26 5.16
CA THR A 41 12.76 -5.23 5.34
C THR A 41 12.69 -6.43 4.40
N ASP A 42 11.71 -6.45 3.48
CA ASP A 42 11.59 -7.43 2.40
C ASP A 42 11.95 -6.80 1.04
N SER A 43 11.69 -7.51 -0.05
CA SER A 43 11.95 -7.06 -1.41
C SER A 43 10.73 -7.24 -2.30
N ASP A 44 10.30 -6.16 -2.94
CA ASP A 44 9.34 -6.14 -4.04
C ASP A 44 9.67 -4.94 -4.97
N ASP A 45 8.80 -4.71 -5.96
CA ASP A 45 8.95 -3.63 -6.95
C ASP A 45 8.03 -2.43 -6.66
N ASP A 46 7.46 -2.31 -5.45
CA ASP A 46 6.60 -1.19 -5.05
C ASP A 46 7.41 -0.09 -4.33
N ARG A 47 6.76 1.03 -4.01
CA ARG A 47 7.40 2.21 -3.44
C ARG A 47 7.46 2.15 -1.91
N HIS A 48 8.62 1.78 -1.37
CA HIS A 48 8.84 1.70 0.08
C HIS A 48 9.92 2.65 0.60
N GLY A 49 9.85 2.94 1.90
CA GLY A 49 10.98 3.49 2.67
C GLY A 49 11.86 2.41 3.27
N PHE A 50 13.15 2.68 3.45
CA PHE A 50 14.14 1.70 3.96
C PHE A 50 14.97 2.21 5.15
N LYS A 51 14.59 3.35 5.73
CA LYS A 51 15.42 4.07 6.73
C LYS A 51 14.64 4.68 7.88
N GLY A 52 13.31 4.60 7.82
CA GLY A 52 12.41 5.16 8.81
C GLY A 52 12.34 4.35 10.11
N PRO A 53 11.61 4.85 11.10
CA PRO A 53 11.44 4.17 12.38
C PRO A 53 10.48 2.98 12.32
N ILE A 54 9.53 2.94 11.38
CA ILE A 54 8.49 1.90 11.33
C ILE A 54 8.96 0.75 10.45
N ARG A 55 9.20 -0.41 11.05
CA ARG A 55 9.54 -1.63 10.32
C ARG A 55 8.28 -2.34 9.85
N ASN A 56 8.18 -2.58 8.56
CA ASN A 56 7.12 -3.37 7.92
C ASN A 56 7.76 -4.45 7.03
N TYR A 57 7.01 -5.53 6.81
CA TYR A 57 7.43 -6.72 6.09
C TYR A 57 6.21 -7.58 5.81
N TYR A 58 6.32 -8.51 4.85
CA TYR A 58 5.25 -9.45 4.55
C TYR A 58 5.09 -10.45 5.70
N ASN A 59 3.85 -10.83 6.00
CA ASN A 59 3.59 -11.82 7.04
C ASN A 59 4.32 -13.15 6.75
N ARG A 60 5.16 -13.59 7.70
CA ARG A 60 5.90 -14.87 7.58
C ARG A 60 5.01 -16.10 7.71
N VAL A 61 3.82 -15.94 8.29
CA VAL A 61 2.82 -17.00 8.43
C VAL A 61 1.66 -16.69 7.51
N VAL A 62 1.56 -17.45 6.42
CA VAL A 62 0.49 -17.33 5.43
C VAL A 62 -0.36 -18.59 5.46
N TYR A 63 -1.62 -18.46 5.89
CA TYR A 63 -2.53 -19.58 5.96
C TYR A 63 -2.94 -20.06 4.55
N PRO A 64 -3.13 -21.39 4.33
CA PRO A 64 -3.46 -21.92 3.01
C PRO A 64 -4.72 -21.31 2.38
N VAL A 65 -5.72 -20.93 3.19
CA VAL A 65 -6.95 -20.29 2.71
C VAL A 65 -6.68 -18.96 2.01
N LEU A 66 -5.63 -18.23 2.40
CA LEU A 66 -5.30 -16.94 1.80
C LEU A 66 -4.85 -17.08 0.34
N ARG A 67 -4.24 -18.22 -0.01
CA ARG A 67 -3.77 -18.51 -1.37
C ARG A 67 -4.90 -18.76 -2.37
N LEU A 68 -6.14 -18.90 -1.89
CA LEU A 68 -7.32 -19.12 -2.72
C LEU A 68 -7.94 -17.82 -3.22
N TRP A 69 -7.61 -16.67 -2.60
CA TRP A 69 -8.27 -15.39 -2.90
C TRP A 69 -7.93 -14.87 -4.29
N GLU A 70 -6.66 -14.74 -4.63
CA GLU A 70 -6.23 -14.23 -5.95
C GLU A 70 -6.83 -15.03 -7.13
N PRO A 71 -6.81 -16.39 -7.15
CA PRO A 71 -7.50 -17.14 -8.21
C PRO A 71 -9.02 -16.96 -8.21
N ALA A 72 -9.64 -16.84 -7.03
CA ALA A 72 -11.10 -16.71 -6.92
C ALA A 72 -11.59 -15.37 -7.47
N VAL A 73 -10.94 -14.26 -7.08
CA VAL A 73 -11.30 -12.91 -7.52
C VAL A 73 -10.93 -12.67 -8.98
N SER A 74 -9.85 -13.28 -9.48
CA SER A 74 -9.49 -13.24 -10.90
C SER A 74 -10.58 -13.82 -11.79
N LYS A 75 -11.25 -14.91 -11.34
CA LYS A 75 -12.39 -15.50 -12.07
C LYS A 75 -13.62 -14.59 -12.13
N LEU A 76 -13.71 -13.61 -11.23
CA LEU A 76 -14.74 -12.57 -11.25
C LEU A 76 -14.33 -11.35 -12.09
N GLY A 77 -13.16 -11.38 -12.74
CA GLY A 77 -12.64 -10.28 -13.54
C GLY A 77 -12.00 -9.15 -12.72
N ILE A 78 -11.69 -9.38 -11.44
CA ILE A 78 -10.97 -8.41 -10.62
C ILE A 78 -9.49 -8.54 -10.90
N ASN A 79 -8.84 -7.43 -11.22
CA ASN A 79 -7.41 -7.40 -11.51
C ASN A 79 -6.57 -7.70 -10.26
N ILE A 80 -5.51 -8.47 -10.46
CA ILE A 80 -4.46 -8.60 -9.45
C ILE A 80 -3.57 -7.37 -9.53
N ASN A 81 -3.40 -6.71 -8.40
CA ASN A 81 -2.50 -5.57 -8.23
C ASN A 81 -1.20 -6.08 -7.66
N ASP A 82 -0.34 -6.56 -8.55
CA ASP A 82 0.86 -7.27 -8.10
C ASP A 82 1.87 -6.35 -7.37
N ARG A 83 1.82 -5.01 -7.55
CA ARG A 83 2.98 -4.12 -7.28
C ARG A 83 2.71 -2.62 -7.06
N GLN A 84 1.46 -2.15 -6.91
CA GLN A 84 1.17 -0.69 -6.95
C GLN A 84 0.25 -0.15 -5.86
N SER A 85 -0.03 -0.91 -4.79
CA SER A 85 -0.84 -0.38 -3.68
C SER A 85 -0.11 0.75 -2.94
N MET A 86 1.22 0.69 -2.82
CA MET A 86 1.99 1.71 -2.12
C MET A 86 2.26 2.94 -3.01
N GLY A 87 2.14 2.78 -4.34
CA GLY A 87 2.32 3.82 -5.34
C GLY A 87 1.15 4.78 -5.55
N GLY A 88 0.05 4.64 -4.80
CA GLY A 88 -1.11 5.53 -4.87
C GLY A 88 -2.22 5.06 -5.80
N GLU A 89 -2.12 3.83 -6.34
CA GLU A 89 -3.15 3.18 -7.14
C GLU A 89 -3.60 1.86 -6.50
N PRO A 90 -4.21 1.88 -5.29
CA PRO A 90 -4.62 0.68 -4.55
C PRO A 90 -5.91 0.06 -5.11
N ILE A 91 -5.93 -0.28 -6.39
CA ILE A 91 -7.08 -0.87 -7.07
C ILE A 91 -6.76 -2.32 -7.43
N GLY A 92 -7.62 -3.27 -7.03
CA GLY A 92 -7.47 -4.70 -7.31
C GLY A 92 -7.20 -5.52 -6.05
N VAL A 93 -6.58 -6.69 -6.23
CA VAL A 93 -6.22 -7.60 -5.13
C VAL A 93 -4.73 -7.88 -5.17
N GLY A 94 -4.05 -7.77 -4.03
CA GLY A 94 -2.64 -8.11 -3.89
C GLY A 94 -2.37 -8.71 -2.52
N PHE A 95 -1.21 -9.36 -2.38
CA PHE A 95 -0.73 -9.86 -1.11
C PHE A 95 0.08 -8.77 -0.38
N GLN A 96 -0.09 -8.65 0.94
CA GLN A 96 0.58 -7.68 1.83
C GLN A 96 1.00 -8.33 3.16
#